data_AF-A0A4R9IEE9-F1
#
_entry.id   AF-A0A4R9IEE9-F1
#
_cell.length_a   1.000
_cell.length_b   1.000
_cell.length_c   1.000
_cell.angle_alpha   90.00
_cell.angle_beta   90.00
_cell.angle_gamma   90.00
#
_symmetry.space_group_name_H-M   'P 1'
#
loop_
_entity.id
_entity.type
_entity.pdbx_description
1 polymer ?
#
loop_
_entity_poly.entity_id
_entity_poly.type
_entity_poly.pdbx_seq_one_letter_code
_entity_poly.pdbx_strand_id
1 'polypeptide(L)'
;MKLSFRLLVCNLFLLSLLVACASQDTKEVADQTNADTKSNSRNANLEDPEKGGKKFGCIEGDCVNGIGKYVYDNGDIYTGSFKNDLREGAGNFVYSDGEKFNGTYSEDKKQGSGEYNFKNGDKYVGEFQNGQINGKGTYSFKDGKSVSGDFTSDGQEGIGVLTDDGKARNCKIAGRKLLCE
;
A
#
# COMPACT_ATOMS: atom_id res chain seq x y z
N MET A 1 -49.44 -8.54 31.71
CA MET A 1 -49.80 -8.59 33.14
C MET A 1 -50.76 -9.74 33.37
N LYS A 2 -50.27 -10.89 33.82
CA LYS A 2 -51.01 -11.92 34.57
C LYS A 2 -50.01 -12.91 35.12
N LEU A 3 -49.74 -12.71 36.40
CA LEU A 3 -48.97 -13.54 37.31
C LEU A 3 -49.93 -14.59 37.92
N SER A 4 -49.35 -15.65 38.51
CA SER A 4 -49.99 -16.78 39.21
C SER A 4 -50.13 -18.04 38.34
N PHE A 5 -49.90 -19.27 38.81
CA PHE A 5 -49.59 -19.78 40.15
C PHE A 5 -49.12 -21.25 40.00
N ARG A 6 -48.34 -21.72 40.98
CA ARG A 6 -48.14 -23.12 41.44
C ARG A 6 -47.01 -23.99 40.89
N LEU A 7 -46.10 -24.20 41.84
CA LEU A 7 -45.16 -25.30 42.06
C LEU A 7 -45.82 -26.71 42.08
N LEU A 8 -45.03 -27.67 41.58
CA LEU A 8 -44.75 -29.00 42.14
C LEU A 8 -45.73 -30.17 41.92
N VAL A 9 -45.41 -31.05 40.96
CA VAL A 9 -45.41 -32.54 41.09
C VAL A 9 -44.63 -33.10 39.89
N CYS A 10 -43.37 -33.52 40.06
CA CYS A 10 -42.91 -34.85 40.48
C CYS A 10 -43.27 -35.99 39.50
N ASN A 11 -42.22 -36.45 38.80
CA ASN A 11 -41.98 -37.80 38.30
C ASN A 11 -43.15 -38.60 37.70
N LEU A 12 -43.15 -38.78 36.38
CA LEU A 12 -43.48 -40.07 35.79
C LEU A 12 -42.90 -40.22 34.36
N PHE A 13 -41.89 -41.09 34.26
CA PHE A 13 -41.64 -42.10 33.23
C PHE A 13 -41.84 -41.79 31.72
N LEU A 14 -40.76 -42.12 30.99
CA LEU A 14 -40.70 -42.85 29.71
C LEU A 14 -40.56 -42.07 28.37
N LEU A 15 -39.32 -42.16 27.86
CA LEU A 15 -38.98 -42.82 26.59
C LEU A 15 -38.90 -41.96 25.31
N SER A 16 -37.66 -41.63 24.90
CA SER A 16 -37.13 -41.77 23.53
C SER A 16 -35.69 -41.22 23.49
N LEU A 17 -34.69 -42.08 23.57
CA LEU A 17 -33.89 -42.60 22.45
C LEU A 17 -33.05 -41.53 21.72
N LEU A 18 -31.75 -41.53 22.03
CA LEU A 18 -30.56 -41.34 21.17
C LEU A 18 -29.35 -41.36 22.16
N VAL A 19 -28.66 -42.49 22.44
CA VAL A 19 -27.68 -43.22 21.58
C VAL A 19 -26.63 -42.25 21.02
N ALA A 20 -25.33 -42.31 21.29
CA ALA A 20 -24.48 -43.23 22.04
C ALA A 20 -23.24 -42.46 22.52
N CYS A 21 -22.74 -42.82 23.70
CA CYS A 21 -21.38 -42.52 24.15
C CYS A 21 -20.51 -43.73 23.82
N ALA A 22 -19.43 -43.55 23.05
CA ALA A 22 -18.18 -44.32 23.16
C ALA A 22 -17.20 -43.91 22.05
N SER A 23 -16.01 -43.45 22.42
CA SER A 23 -14.79 -44.26 22.30
C SER A 23 -13.56 -43.41 22.63
N GLN A 24 -12.57 -44.13 23.16
CA GLN A 24 -11.42 -43.64 23.92
C GLN A 24 -10.24 -43.22 23.04
N ASP A 25 -9.42 -42.34 23.62
CA ASP A 25 -7.95 -42.30 23.61
C ASP A 25 -7.19 -42.52 22.29
N THR A 26 -6.48 -41.48 21.85
CA THR A 26 -5.07 -41.61 21.40
C THR A 26 -4.30 -40.32 21.71
N LYS A 27 -3.13 -40.48 22.34
CA LYS A 27 -2.06 -39.48 22.38
C LYS A 27 -1.17 -39.70 21.16
N GLU A 28 -0.89 -38.68 20.36
CA GLU A 28 0.34 -38.52 19.56
C GLU A 28 0.42 -37.05 19.11
N VAL A 29 1.44 -36.30 19.55
CA VAL A 29 2.69 -35.98 18.84
C VAL A 29 2.51 -34.85 17.80
N ALA A 30 3.43 -33.90 17.89
CA ALA A 30 3.49 -32.64 17.17
C ALA A 30 3.26 -32.78 15.65
N ASP A 31 2.54 -31.81 15.09
CA ASP A 31 2.92 -31.27 13.79
C ASP A 31 2.70 -29.75 13.77
N GLN A 32 3.83 -29.04 13.73
CA GLN A 32 3.87 -27.64 13.35
C GLN A 32 3.66 -27.58 11.83
N THR A 33 2.42 -27.50 11.39
CA THR A 33 2.17 -27.07 10.01
C THR A 33 2.18 -25.54 9.99
N ASN A 34 3.35 -25.01 9.61
CA ASN A 34 3.54 -23.68 9.07
C ASN A 34 2.39 -23.33 8.11
N ALA A 35 1.52 -22.43 8.54
CA ALA A 35 0.74 -21.62 7.64
C ALA A 35 1.47 -20.28 7.56
N ASP A 36 2.05 -20.02 6.40
CA ASP A 36 2.81 -18.82 6.05
C ASP A 36 2.01 -17.54 6.32
N THR A 37 2.03 -17.11 7.58
CA THR A 37 1.78 -15.73 7.91
C THR A 37 3.04 -15.02 7.49
N LYS A 38 3.04 -14.47 6.27
CA LYS A 38 4.00 -13.46 5.84
C LYS A 38 3.72 -12.18 6.64
N SER A 39 3.88 -12.27 7.96
CA SER A 39 4.23 -11.19 8.85
C SER A 39 5.58 -10.72 8.35
N ASN A 40 5.57 -9.78 7.40
CA ASN A 40 6.72 -8.93 7.15
C ASN A 40 6.83 -7.98 8.35
N SER A 41 7.12 -8.55 9.52
CA SER A 41 7.74 -7.84 10.62
C SER A 41 9.03 -7.29 10.04
N ARG A 42 9.02 -5.99 9.70
CA ARG A 42 10.19 -5.24 9.25
C ARG A 42 11.13 -5.05 10.44
N ASN A 43 11.61 -6.18 10.96
CA ASN A 43 12.53 -6.21 12.07
C ASN A 43 13.87 -5.70 11.54
N ALA A 44 14.35 -4.63 12.16
CA ALA A 44 15.56 -3.95 11.74
C ALA A 44 16.75 -4.92 11.83
N ASN A 45 17.44 -5.14 10.70
CA ASN A 45 18.83 -5.59 10.75
C ASN A 45 19.66 -4.40 11.23
N LEU A 46 19.70 -4.21 12.55
CA LEU A 46 20.60 -3.30 13.24
C LEU A 46 21.99 -3.95 13.24
N GLU A 47 22.74 -3.78 12.15
CA GLU A 47 24.17 -4.08 12.21
C GLU A 47 24.93 -3.01 13.00
N ASP A 48 25.93 -3.50 13.74
CA ASP A 48 26.77 -2.82 14.72
C ASP A 48 27.39 -1.51 14.19
N PRO A 49 27.15 -0.36 14.85
CA PRO A 49 27.70 0.94 14.44
C PRO A 49 29.24 0.99 14.43
N GLU A 50 29.93 0.04 15.06
CA GLU A 50 31.40 -0.03 15.04
C GLU A 50 31.98 -0.72 13.80
N LYS A 51 31.15 -1.35 12.94
CA LYS A 51 31.62 -2.10 11.76
C LYS A 51 31.36 -1.44 10.40
N GLY A 52 30.84 -0.21 10.37
CA GLY A 52 30.62 0.53 9.11
C GLY A 52 29.54 -0.07 8.20
N GLY A 53 28.66 -0.92 8.71
CA GLY A 53 27.52 -1.48 7.98
C GLY A 53 26.45 -0.43 7.68
N LYS A 54 25.77 -0.54 6.52
CA LYS A 54 24.61 0.31 6.20
C LYS A 54 23.43 -0.12 7.06
N LYS A 55 22.92 0.79 7.90
CA LYS A 55 21.71 0.56 8.69
C LYS A 55 20.47 0.56 7.78
N PHE A 56 19.83 -0.59 7.63
CA PHE A 56 18.53 -0.74 6.96
C PHE A 56 17.41 -0.84 8.00
N GLY A 57 16.18 -0.55 7.59
CA GLY A 57 15.00 -0.54 8.47
C GLY A 57 14.57 0.86 8.88
N CYS A 58 13.83 0.93 9.99
CA CYS A 58 13.43 2.20 10.58
C CYS A 58 14.64 2.89 11.21
N ILE A 59 15.05 4.04 10.68
CA ILE A 59 16.22 4.77 11.17
C ILE A 59 15.85 5.98 12.03
N GLU A 60 14.60 6.44 11.95
CA GLU A 60 14.07 7.60 12.67
C GLU A 60 12.55 7.50 12.80
N GLY A 61 11.98 7.93 13.93
CA GLY A 61 10.53 7.99 14.15
C GLY A 61 9.85 6.64 14.37
N ASP A 62 8.54 6.61 14.13
CA ASP A 62 7.68 5.42 14.26
C ASP A 62 7.27 4.93 12.86
N CYS A 63 7.92 3.85 12.41
CA CYS A 63 7.65 3.22 11.12
C CYS A 63 6.54 2.16 11.16
N VAL A 64 5.80 2.05 12.27
CA VAL A 64 4.68 1.11 12.46
C VAL A 64 3.36 1.88 12.41
N ASN A 65 3.19 2.91 13.25
CA ASN A 65 1.94 3.66 13.44
C ASN A 65 2.13 5.18 13.64
N GLY A 66 3.15 5.76 13.01
CA GLY A 66 3.42 7.19 13.14
C GLY A 66 4.17 7.77 11.96
N ILE A 67 4.96 8.82 12.20
CA ILE A 67 5.83 9.40 11.18
C ILE A 67 7.22 8.80 11.36
N GLY A 68 7.79 8.29 10.27
CA GLY A 68 9.10 7.65 10.31
C GLY A 68 9.92 7.84 9.04
N LYS A 69 11.20 7.49 9.15
CA LYS A 69 12.14 7.38 8.05
C LYS A 69 12.65 5.96 7.97
N TYR A 70 12.38 5.31 6.84
CA TYR A 70 12.73 3.92 6.59
C TYR A 70 13.71 3.84 5.42
N VAL A 71 14.81 3.09 5.61
CA VAL A 71 15.80 2.80 4.58
C VAL A 71 15.66 1.34 4.16
N TYR A 72 15.36 1.11 2.89
CA TYR A 72 15.23 -0.22 2.31
C TYR A 72 16.60 -0.80 1.96
N ASP A 73 16.67 -2.13 1.85
CA ASP A 73 17.88 -2.88 1.50
C ASP A 73 18.50 -2.48 0.15
N ASN A 74 17.65 -2.13 -0.81
CA ASN A 74 18.04 -1.60 -2.11
C ASN A 74 18.55 -0.15 -2.07
N GLY A 75 18.53 0.50 -0.91
CA GLY A 75 18.94 1.88 -0.70
C GLY A 75 17.85 2.92 -0.94
N ASP A 76 16.62 2.51 -1.24
CA ASP A 76 15.48 3.41 -1.29
C ASP A 76 15.20 3.99 0.09
N ILE A 77 14.61 5.18 0.14
CA ILE A 77 14.30 5.88 1.38
C ILE A 77 12.87 6.37 1.32
N TYR A 78 12.08 6.00 2.33
CA TYR A 78 10.78 6.60 2.58
C TYR A 78 10.81 7.49 3.81
N THR A 79 10.13 8.62 3.75
CA THR A 79 9.88 9.51 4.90
C THR A 79 8.43 9.95 4.85
N GLY A 80 7.64 9.60 5.86
CA GLY A 80 6.20 9.88 5.86
C GLY A 80 5.46 9.09 6.92
N SER A 81 4.14 9.03 6.80
CA SER A 81 3.30 8.34 7.78
C SER A 81 3.20 6.83 7.51
N PHE A 82 3.04 6.08 8.60
CA PHE A 82 2.86 4.65 8.63
C PHE A 82 1.60 4.28 9.42
N LYS A 83 0.98 3.18 9.02
CA LYS A 83 -0.13 2.54 9.72
C LYS A 83 -0.04 1.04 9.53
N ASN A 84 0.02 0.27 10.62
CA ASN A 84 0.23 -1.17 10.60
C ASN A 84 1.43 -1.58 9.72
N ASP A 85 2.56 -0.91 9.87
CA ASP A 85 3.79 -1.07 9.09
C ASP A 85 3.68 -0.70 7.59
N LEU A 86 2.51 -0.28 7.09
CA LEU A 86 2.34 0.15 5.70
C LEU A 86 2.48 1.66 5.58
N ARG A 87 3.04 2.15 4.46
CA ARG A 87 3.01 3.59 4.15
C ARG A 87 1.56 4.02 3.98
N GLU A 88 1.21 5.13 4.62
CA GLU A 88 -0.15 5.65 4.69
C GLU A 88 -0.11 7.19 4.70
N GLY A 89 -1.08 7.86 4.11
CA GLY A 89 -1.13 9.32 4.11
C GLY A 89 0.05 9.97 3.38
N ALA A 90 0.47 11.16 3.82
CA ALA A 90 1.52 11.91 3.13
C ALA A 90 2.91 11.27 3.30
N GLY A 91 3.68 11.22 2.22
CA GLY A 91 5.06 10.77 2.28
C GLY A 91 5.89 11.11 1.05
N ASN A 92 7.21 11.07 1.25
CA ASN A 92 8.23 11.27 0.25
C ASN A 92 9.06 9.99 0.11
N PHE A 93 9.18 9.49 -1.10
CA PHE A 93 9.96 8.32 -1.45
C PHE A 93 11.07 8.72 -2.43
N VAL A 94 12.31 8.44 -2.05
CA VAL A 94 13.50 8.65 -2.87
C VAL A 94 13.99 7.28 -3.28
N TYR A 95 13.92 7.00 -4.58
CA TYR A 95 14.44 5.77 -5.15
C TYR A 95 15.96 5.87 -5.29
N SER A 96 16.63 4.75 -5.08
CA SER A 96 18.08 4.59 -5.18
C SER A 96 18.64 4.94 -6.57
N ASP A 97 17.81 4.86 -7.61
CA ASP A 97 18.16 5.22 -8.98
C ASP A 97 18.00 6.71 -9.31
N GLY A 98 17.53 7.51 -8.34
CA GLY A 98 17.37 8.96 -8.41
C GLY A 98 15.92 9.43 -8.63
N GLU A 99 14.98 8.54 -8.91
CA GLU A 99 13.56 8.92 -9.00
C GLU A 99 13.02 9.38 -7.65
N LYS A 100 11.96 10.20 -7.66
CA LYS A 100 11.32 10.67 -6.43
C LYS A 100 9.82 10.73 -6.57
N PHE A 101 9.11 10.33 -5.52
CA PHE A 101 7.68 10.56 -5.40
C PHE A 101 7.37 11.32 -4.12
N ASN A 102 6.60 12.39 -4.22
CA ASN A 102 6.03 13.09 -3.07
C ASN A 102 4.51 13.12 -3.24
N GLY A 103 3.77 12.54 -2.31
CA GLY A 103 2.31 12.49 -2.42
C GLY A 103 1.70 11.61 -1.34
N THR A 104 0.47 11.20 -1.58
CA THR A 104 -0.27 10.37 -0.63
C THR A 104 -0.14 8.87 -0.93
N TYR A 105 -0.19 8.08 0.14
CA TYR A 105 -0.14 6.63 0.15
C TYR A 105 -1.39 6.07 0.82
N SER A 106 -1.82 4.90 0.38
CA SER A 106 -2.80 4.07 1.07
C SER A 106 -2.38 2.62 0.91
N GLU A 107 -2.23 1.91 2.03
CA GLU A 107 -1.80 0.49 2.04
C GLU A 107 -0.57 0.24 1.15
N ASP A 108 0.50 1.01 1.37
CA ASP A 108 1.77 0.94 0.61
C ASP A 108 1.69 1.33 -0.87
N LYS A 109 0.55 1.76 -1.39
CA LYS A 109 0.39 2.21 -2.78
C LYS A 109 0.27 3.73 -2.86
N LYS A 110 0.86 4.34 -3.89
CA LYS A 110 0.59 5.75 -4.22
C LYS A 110 -0.89 5.89 -4.56
N GLN A 111 -1.54 6.89 -3.97
CA GLN A 111 -2.98 7.09 -4.06
C GLN A 111 -3.28 8.58 -3.99
N GLY A 112 -4.27 9.08 -4.72
CA GLY A 112 -4.65 10.50 -4.69
C GLY A 112 -3.61 11.38 -5.36
N SER A 113 -3.41 12.61 -4.87
CA SER A 113 -2.51 13.57 -5.50
C SER A 113 -1.03 13.26 -5.19
N GLY A 114 -0.17 13.51 -6.17
CA GLY A 114 1.27 13.43 -5.98
C GLY A 114 2.08 14.06 -7.10
N GLU A 115 3.37 14.14 -6.86
CA GLU A 115 4.41 14.57 -7.77
C GLU A 115 5.42 13.42 -7.95
N TYR A 116 5.66 13.02 -9.20
CA TYR A 116 6.69 12.06 -9.55
C TYR A 116 7.76 12.73 -10.41
N ASN A 117 9.01 12.67 -9.94
CA ASN A 117 10.18 13.09 -10.69
C ASN A 117 10.87 11.85 -11.25
N PHE A 118 10.91 11.75 -12.57
CA PHE A 118 11.47 10.60 -13.28
C PHE A 118 12.99 10.75 -13.43
N LYS A 119 13.68 9.61 -13.56
CA LYS A 119 15.15 9.56 -13.68
C LYS A 119 15.67 10.32 -14.89
N ASN A 120 14.89 10.37 -15.97
CA ASN A 120 15.23 11.09 -17.19
C ASN A 120 15.07 12.62 -17.07
N GLY A 121 14.55 13.12 -15.94
CA GLY A 121 14.29 14.53 -15.68
C GLY A 121 12.89 15.00 -16.06
N ASP A 122 12.03 14.11 -16.57
CA ASP A 122 10.61 14.41 -16.73
C ASP A 122 9.93 14.47 -15.35
N LYS A 123 8.74 15.07 -15.30
CA LYS A 123 7.95 15.24 -14.09
C LYS A 123 6.48 15.03 -14.36
N TYR A 124 5.76 14.38 -13.44
CA TYR A 124 4.31 14.33 -13.44
C TYR A 124 3.77 14.89 -12.14
N VAL A 125 2.75 15.74 -12.23
CA VAL A 125 1.97 16.22 -11.07
C VAL A 125 0.50 15.93 -11.34
N GLY A 126 -0.14 15.15 -10.49
CA GLY A 126 -1.53 14.75 -10.71
C GLY A 126 -1.99 13.61 -9.84
N GLU A 127 -2.98 12.89 -10.33
CA GLU A 127 -3.66 11.82 -9.62
C GLU A 127 -2.99 10.45 -9.83
N PHE A 128 -2.99 9.67 -8.75
CA PHE A 128 -2.48 8.32 -8.67
C PHE A 128 -3.55 7.39 -8.12
N GLN A 129 -3.64 6.20 -8.69
CA GLN A 129 -4.49 5.13 -8.20
C GLN A 129 -3.72 3.81 -8.26
N ASN A 130 -3.75 3.05 -7.16
CA ASN A 130 -3.08 1.74 -7.08
C ASN A 130 -1.58 1.77 -7.48
N GLY A 131 -0.87 2.85 -7.14
CA GLY A 131 0.56 3.00 -7.45
C GLY A 131 0.87 3.54 -8.86
N GLN A 132 -0.14 3.77 -9.69
CA GLN A 132 0.01 4.20 -11.08
C GLN A 132 -0.57 5.60 -11.28
N ILE A 133 -0.07 6.32 -12.29
CA ILE A 133 -0.69 7.57 -12.76
C ILE A 133 -2.09 7.23 -13.27
N ASN A 134 -3.11 7.88 -12.69
CA ASN A 134 -4.50 7.66 -13.07
C ASN A 134 -5.34 8.88 -12.65
N GLY A 135 -5.98 9.52 -13.62
CA GLY A 135 -6.79 10.72 -13.45
C GLY A 135 -6.08 11.98 -13.95
N LYS A 136 -6.51 13.13 -13.42
CA LYS A 136 -6.08 14.44 -13.91
C LYS A 136 -4.65 14.77 -13.51
N GLY A 137 -3.89 15.35 -14.44
CA GLY A 137 -2.55 15.84 -14.12
C GLY A 137 -1.88 16.63 -15.23
N THR A 138 -0.61 16.91 -15.01
CA THR A 138 0.30 17.55 -15.96
C THR A 138 1.60 16.73 -16.02
N TYR A 139 1.96 16.28 -17.22
CA TYR A 139 3.25 15.69 -17.52
C TYR A 139 4.15 16.76 -18.14
N SER A 140 5.28 17.04 -17.52
CA SER A 140 6.30 17.98 -17.99
C SER A 140 7.54 17.22 -18.44
N PHE A 141 7.97 17.47 -19.66
CA PHE A 141 9.19 16.92 -20.22
C PHE A 141 10.40 17.75 -19.78
N LYS A 142 11.56 17.11 -19.67
CA LYS A 142 12.82 17.81 -19.36
C LYS A 142 13.15 18.95 -20.35
N ASP A 143 12.66 18.87 -21.59
CA ASP A 143 12.85 19.89 -22.62
C ASP A 143 11.95 21.13 -22.44
N GLY A 144 11.09 21.15 -21.42
CA GLY A 144 10.21 22.27 -21.08
C GLY A 144 8.78 22.15 -21.62
N LYS A 145 8.49 21.16 -22.48
CA LYS A 145 7.12 20.92 -22.96
C LYS A 145 6.25 20.32 -21.85
N SER A 146 4.94 20.56 -21.90
CA SER A 146 4.02 19.97 -20.92
C SER A 146 2.64 19.65 -21.48
N VAL A 147 2.10 18.49 -21.13
CA VAL A 147 0.73 18.03 -21.46
C VAL A 147 -0.10 18.01 -20.20
N SER A 148 -1.28 18.63 -20.20
CA SER A 148 -2.26 18.49 -19.12
C SER A 148 -3.50 17.76 -19.60
N GLY A 149 -3.97 16.77 -18.87
CA GLY A 149 -5.06 15.91 -19.32
C GLY A 149 -5.53 14.92 -18.27
N ASP A 150 -6.42 14.03 -18.70
CA ASP A 150 -6.85 12.86 -17.94
C ASP A 150 -6.02 11.66 -18.41
N PHE A 151 -5.27 11.02 -17.50
CA PHE A 151 -4.31 9.96 -17.81
C PHE A 151 -4.82 8.62 -17.26
N THR A 152 -4.66 7.53 -18.02
CA THR A 152 -5.03 6.18 -17.56
C THR A 152 -3.86 5.21 -17.62
N SER A 153 -3.90 4.22 -16.73
CA SER A 153 -2.86 3.21 -16.48
C SER A 153 -2.67 2.17 -17.58
N ASP A 154 -3.67 1.99 -18.44
CA ASP A 154 -3.69 1.10 -19.61
C ASP A 154 -2.84 1.61 -20.78
N GLY A 155 -2.17 2.74 -20.58
CA GLY A 155 -0.99 3.11 -21.32
C GLY A 155 -1.22 4.33 -22.19
N GLN A 156 -0.64 5.45 -21.78
CA GLN A 156 -0.26 6.53 -22.69
C GLN A 156 -1.38 7.28 -23.43
N GLU A 157 -2.65 6.91 -23.21
CA GLU A 157 -3.82 7.63 -23.73
C GLU A 157 -4.25 8.73 -22.76
N GLY A 158 -3.29 9.56 -22.37
CA GLY A 158 -3.62 10.87 -21.81
C GLY A 158 -4.11 11.76 -22.94
N ILE A 159 -5.42 11.92 -23.11
CA ILE A 159 -5.95 13.03 -23.92
C ILE A 159 -5.65 14.29 -23.14
N GLY A 160 -4.58 14.97 -23.53
CA GLY A 160 -4.18 16.20 -22.89
C GLY A 160 -4.06 17.34 -23.89
N VAL A 161 -4.39 18.53 -23.40
CA VAL A 161 -4.13 19.77 -24.11
C VAL A 161 -2.68 20.12 -23.88
N LEU A 162 -1.90 20.22 -24.96
CA LEU A 162 -0.64 20.94 -24.88
C LEU A 162 -0.88 22.42 -24.72
N THR A 163 -0.17 23.00 -23.77
CA THR A 163 0.16 24.42 -23.77
C THR A 163 1.57 24.57 -24.33
N ASP A 164 1.71 24.42 -25.64
CA ASP A 164 2.90 24.86 -26.38
C ASP A 164 2.50 26.13 -27.15
N ASP A 165 3.27 27.21 -26.99
CA ASP A 165 2.98 28.54 -27.55
C ASP A 165 1.57 29.11 -27.25
N GLY A 166 0.92 28.64 -26.17
CA GLY A 166 -0.46 29.02 -25.83
C GLY A 166 -1.54 28.45 -26.76
N LYS A 167 -1.21 27.53 -27.67
CA LYS A 167 -2.17 26.90 -28.58
C LYS A 167 -2.58 25.53 -28.06
N ALA A 168 -3.84 25.43 -27.65
CA ALA A 168 -4.46 24.16 -27.29
C ALA A 168 -4.48 23.21 -28.50
N ARG A 169 -3.78 22.07 -28.39
CA ARG A 169 -3.82 20.97 -29.36
C ARG A 169 -4.11 19.67 -28.64
N ASN A 170 -4.82 18.77 -29.34
CA ASN A 170 -5.01 17.40 -28.87
C ASN A 170 -3.68 16.67 -29.00
N CYS A 171 -3.12 16.26 -27.88
CA CYS A 171 -1.83 15.60 -27.85
C CYS A 171 -1.86 14.38 -26.95
N LYS A 172 -1.04 13.40 -27.27
CA LYS A 172 -0.82 12.18 -26.50
C LYS A 172 0.67 11.94 -26.27
N ILE A 173 0.99 11.18 -25.22
CA ILE A 173 2.37 10.81 -24.89
C ILE A 173 2.61 9.39 -25.37
N ALA A 174 3.32 9.20 -26.49
CA ALA A 174 3.69 7.88 -27.00
C ALA A 174 5.19 7.61 -26.83
N GLY A 175 5.58 6.63 -26.02
CA GLY A 175 6.99 6.25 -25.82
C GLY A 175 7.88 7.41 -25.35
N ARG A 176 7.36 8.27 -24.47
CA ARG A 176 7.99 9.54 -24.02
C ARG A 176 8.14 10.61 -25.10
N LYS A 177 7.47 10.47 -26.24
CA LYS A 177 7.32 11.52 -27.23
C LYS A 177 5.93 12.10 -27.17
N LEU A 178 5.91 13.41 -27.28
CA LEU A 178 4.69 14.17 -27.39
C LEU A 178 4.25 14.19 -28.85
N LEU A 179 3.07 13.65 -29.13
CA LEU A 179 2.47 13.59 -30.46
C LEU A 179 1.20 14.43 -30.46
N CYS A 180 1.13 15.41 -31.36
CA CYS A 180 -0.01 16.30 -31.51
C CYS A 180 -0.55 16.27 -32.92
N GLU A 181 -1.86 16.43 -33.03
CA GLU A 181 -2.57 16.65 -34.30
C GLU A 181 -2.48 18.11 -34.77
#